data_AF-A0A1F8EDA2-F1
#
_entry.id   AF-A0A1F8EDA2-F1
#
_cell.length_a   1.000
_cell.length_b   1.000
_cell.length_c   1.000
_cell.angle_alpha   90.00
_cell.angle_beta   90.00
_cell.angle_gamma   90.00
#
_symmetry.space_group_name_H-M   'P 1'
#
loop_
_entity.id
_entity.type
_entity.pdbx_description
1 polymer ?
#
loop_
_entity_poly.entity_id
_entity_poly.type
_entity_poly.pdbx_seq_one_letter_code
_entity_poly.pdbx_strand_id
1 'polypeptide(L)'
;MKIGKKIIVLTVLVFMFFPIFTYAVSWWPLVPCGTSVNPTPCNQCDLFRLLKNVIDFVLIGLMPPVAAILFVWGGFLILMGGANPGLISKGRSIFWNTAIGVAIILASWLITNTIIRSIAEDNIAPEWWKFECRVTTVSQPPVPQPSEGPLPSGACNQSFSLVSSSGCSGTACVDASNITPTHGCESHDGVCLLSQEASEQAKKFIASFNSLSGGKCTLRLSSTIQGGSGPSISQCHKPGTSKSGTCADFNLLPDHNSCSQYFYQAARSSGAVVSFLDEYVAACKPNNATGGNIHVNF
;
A
#
# COMPACT_ATOMS: atom_id res chain seq x y z
N MET A 1 18.36 -29.74 -40.73
CA MET A 1 16.99 -29.26 -40.42
C MET A 1 16.25 -30.03 -39.30
N LYS A 2 16.68 -31.23 -38.86
CA LYS A 2 15.99 -32.00 -37.79
C LYS A 2 16.31 -31.55 -36.35
N ILE A 3 17.49 -30.99 -36.10
CA ILE A 3 17.92 -30.52 -34.76
C ILE A 3 17.16 -29.25 -34.33
N GLY A 4 16.95 -28.30 -35.26
CA GLY A 4 16.26 -27.04 -34.96
C GLY A 4 14.80 -27.23 -34.56
N LYS A 5 14.08 -28.15 -35.22
CA LYS A 5 12.68 -28.47 -34.88
C LYS A 5 12.56 -29.09 -33.48
N LYS A 6 13.53 -29.92 -33.07
CA LYS A 6 13.57 -30.51 -31.73
C LYS A 6 13.92 -29.47 -30.65
N ILE A 7 14.83 -28.54 -30.94
CA ILE A 7 15.18 -27.45 -30.02
C ILE A 7 13.99 -26.51 -29.84
N ILE A 8 13.31 -26.11 -30.92
CA ILE A 8 12.12 -25.25 -30.82
C ILE A 8 11.01 -25.93 -30.03
N VAL A 9 10.73 -27.22 -30.30
CA VAL A 9 9.73 -27.99 -29.55
C VAL A 9 10.12 -28.14 -28.08
N LEU A 10 11.39 -28.38 -27.78
CA LEU A 10 11.89 -28.45 -26.41
C LEU A 10 11.78 -27.10 -25.69
N THR A 11 12.13 -25.99 -26.34
CA THR A 11 12.00 -24.64 -25.78
C THR A 11 10.55 -24.29 -25.51
N VAL A 12 9.63 -24.63 -26.43
CA VAL A 12 8.19 -24.42 -26.25
C VAL A 12 7.63 -25.29 -25.12
N LEU A 13 8.05 -26.56 -25.03
CA LEU A 13 7.66 -27.45 -23.92
C LEU A 13 8.20 -26.95 -22.58
N VAL A 14 9.46 -26.50 -22.54
CA VAL A 14 10.02 -25.91 -21.32
C VAL A 14 9.24 -24.67 -20.91
N PHE A 15 8.89 -23.77 -21.83
CA PHE A 15 8.08 -22.58 -21.53
C PHE A 15 6.65 -22.92 -21.09
N MET A 16 6.06 -23.98 -21.67
CA MET A 16 4.70 -24.43 -21.34
C MET A 16 4.62 -25.11 -19.97
N PHE A 17 5.69 -25.79 -19.54
CA PHE A 17 5.78 -26.46 -18.23
C PHE A 17 6.52 -25.61 -17.16
N PHE A 18 7.18 -24.52 -17.56
CA PHE A 18 7.79 -23.53 -16.67
C PHE A 18 6.83 -22.97 -15.59
N PRO A 19 5.55 -22.67 -15.88
CA PRO A 19 4.63 -22.16 -14.85
C PRO A 19 4.34 -23.17 -13.72
N ILE A 20 4.68 -24.45 -13.88
CA ILE A 20 4.52 -25.46 -12.81
C ILE A 20 5.64 -25.32 -11.76
N PHE A 21 6.79 -24.74 -12.14
CA PHE A 21 7.91 -24.48 -11.24
C PHE A 21 7.92 -23.05 -10.67
N THR A 22 7.02 -22.18 -11.12
CA THR A 22 6.86 -20.83 -10.55
C THR A 22 6.05 -20.90 -9.26
N TYR A 23 6.68 -21.40 -8.19
CA TYR A 23 6.27 -20.99 -6.86
C TYR A 23 6.39 -19.46 -6.80
N ALA A 24 5.33 -18.78 -6.32
CA ALA A 24 5.29 -17.32 -6.24
C ALA A 24 6.48 -16.82 -5.42
N VAL A 25 7.53 -16.40 -6.10
CA VAL A 25 8.72 -15.90 -5.44
C VAL A 25 8.45 -14.48 -4.95
N SER A 26 8.53 -14.27 -3.63
CA SER A 26 8.07 -13.05 -2.94
C SER A 26 8.84 -11.78 -3.33
N TRP A 27 10.05 -11.92 -3.87
CA TRP A 27 10.91 -10.82 -4.33
C TRP A 27 10.48 -10.12 -5.63
N TRP A 28 9.59 -10.71 -6.45
CA TRP A 28 9.05 -10.07 -7.67
C TRP A 28 7.66 -10.62 -8.02
N PRO A 29 6.59 -10.10 -7.42
CA PRO A 29 5.24 -10.64 -7.60
C PRO A 29 4.73 -10.39 -9.02
N LEU A 30 4.88 -11.38 -9.90
CA LEU A 30 4.37 -11.35 -11.27
C LEU A 30 2.84 -11.28 -11.30
N VAL A 31 2.18 -12.09 -10.48
CA VAL A 31 0.72 -12.08 -10.30
C VAL A 31 0.38 -11.13 -9.15
N PRO A 32 -0.32 -10.01 -9.41
CA PRO A 32 -0.53 -8.98 -8.40
C PRO A 32 -1.66 -9.27 -7.39
N CYS A 33 -2.47 -10.31 -7.61
CA CYS A 33 -3.73 -10.59 -6.90
C CYS A 33 -3.99 -12.10 -6.78
N GLY A 34 -4.93 -12.51 -5.94
CA GLY A 34 -5.30 -13.92 -5.76
C GLY A 34 -4.18 -14.83 -5.24
N THR A 35 -3.19 -14.27 -4.54
CA THR A 35 -2.07 -15.01 -3.95
C THR A 35 -2.18 -15.08 -2.43
N SER A 36 -1.40 -15.94 -1.78
CA SER A 36 -1.32 -15.97 -0.31
C SER A 36 -0.78 -14.66 0.28
N VAL A 37 0.01 -13.90 -0.48
CA VAL A 37 0.59 -12.61 -0.08
C VAL A 37 -0.36 -11.44 -0.37
N ASN A 38 -1.11 -11.52 -1.47
CA ASN A 38 -2.18 -10.59 -1.81
C ASN A 38 -3.47 -11.35 -2.15
N PRO A 39 -4.32 -11.65 -1.15
CA PRO A 39 -5.52 -12.47 -1.33
C PRO A 39 -6.68 -11.73 -2.00
N THR A 40 -6.50 -10.45 -2.37
CA THR A 40 -7.55 -9.69 -3.04
C THR A 40 -7.95 -10.36 -4.36
N PRO A 41 -9.26 -10.51 -4.65
CA PRO A 41 -9.71 -11.03 -5.93
C PRO A 41 -9.20 -10.17 -7.09
N CYS A 42 -8.69 -10.82 -8.12
CA CYS A 42 -8.21 -10.15 -9.32
C CYS A 42 -9.34 -9.41 -10.04
N ASN A 43 -9.09 -8.16 -10.41
CA ASN A 43 -9.99 -7.38 -11.27
C ASN A 43 -9.37 -7.15 -12.67
N GLN A 44 -10.08 -6.42 -13.52
CA GLN A 44 -9.62 -6.12 -14.90
C GLN A 44 -8.31 -5.31 -14.93
N CYS A 45 -8.06 -4.45 -13.94
CA CYS A 45 -6.81 -3.70 -13.84
C CYS A 45 -5.61 -4.59 -13.50
N ASP A 46 -5.85 -5.63 -12.72
CA ASP A 46 -4.80 -6.54 -12.31
C ASP A 46 -4.26 -7.38 -13.48
N LEU A 47 -5.05 -7.56 -14.54
CA LEU A 47 -4.57 -8.13 -15.81
C LEU A 47 -3.53 -7.23 -16.48
N PHE A 48 -3.79 -5.92 -16.56
CA PHE A 48 -2.83 -4.96 -17.12
C PHE A 48 -1.59 -4.80 -16.24
N ARG A 49 -1.75 -4.87 -14.92
CA ARG A 49 -0.62 -4.90 -13.98
C ARG A 49 0.22 -6.16 -14.16
N LEU A 50 -0.39 -7.32 -14.35
CA LEU A 50 0.32 -8.56 -14.65
C LEU A 50 1.15 -8.42 -15.93
N LEU A 51 0.56 -7.88 -17.00
CA LEU A 51 1.30 -7.65 -18.26
C LEU A 51 2.49 -6.71 -18.04
N LYS A 52 2.29 -5.62 -17.30
CA LYS A 52 3.38 -4.71 -16.92
C LYS A 52 4.47 -5.44 -16.13
N ASN A 53 4.11 -6.20 -15.11
CA ASN A 53 5.06 -6.94 -14.28
C ASN A 53 5.87 -7.94 -15.09
N VAL A 54 5.26 -8.56 -16.11
CA VAL A 54 5.95 -9.45 -17.06
C VAL A 54 6.94 -8.66 -17.91
N ILE A 55 6.55 -7.51 -18.46
CA ILE A 55 7.44 -6.64 -19.24
C ILE A 55 8.62 -6.19 -18.39
N ASP A 56 8.36 -5.69 -17.18
CA ASP A 56 9.41 -5.22 -16.26
C ASP A 56 10.31 -6.38 -15.81
N PHE A 57 9.74 -7.57 -15.57
CA PHE A 57 10.50 -8.77 -15.27
C PHE A 57 11.44 -9.15 -16.42
N VAL A 58 10.98 -9.10 -17.67
CA VAL A 58 11.83 -9.43 -18.83
C VAL A 58 12.90 -8.36 -19.04
N LEU A 59 12.52 -7.08 -19.04
CA LEU A 59 13.41 -5.97 -19.38
C LEU A 59 14.44 -5.66 -18.29
N ILE A 60 14.03 -5.71 -17.03
CA ILE A 60 14.85 -5.26 -15.89
C ILE A 60 15.32 -6.46 -15.07
N GLY A 61 14.48 -7.47 -14.91
CA GLY A 61 14.79 -8.66 -14.11
C GLY A 61 15.66 -9.68 -14.84
N LEU A 62 15.27 -10.08 -16.05
CA LEU A 62 15.85 -11.24 -16.75
C LEU A 62 16.92 -10.83 -17.77
N MET A 63 16.66 -9.81 -18.59
CA MET A 63 17.54 -9.41 -19.67
C MET A 63 18.96 -9.01 -19.18
N PRO A 64 19.14 -8.15 -18.16
CA PRO A 64 20.46 -7.77 -17.69
C PRO A 64 21.34 -8.92 -17.18
N PRO A 65 20.87 -9.79 -16.25
CA PRO A 65 21.72 -10.88 -15.74
C PRO A 65 22.01 -11.93 -16.82
N VAL A 66 21.05 -12.28 -17.67
CA VAL A 66 21.26 -13.25 -18.75
C VAL A 66 22.25 -12.70 -19.78
N ALA A 67 22.10 -11.44 -20.19
CA ALA A 67 23.05 -10.80 -21.09
C ALA A 67 24.45 -10.74 -20.48
N ALA A 68 24.57 -10.37 -19.20
CA ALA A 68 25.85 -10.34 -18.51
C ALA A 68 26.55 -11.71 -18.52
N ILE A 69 25.83 -12.79 -18.20
CA ILE A 69 26.37 -14.15 -18.22
C ILE A 69 26.86 -14.53 -19.62
N LEU A 70 26.05 -14.25 -20.66
CA LEU A 70 26.40 -14.57 -22.04
C LEU A 70 27.57 -13.75 -22.57
N PHE A 71 27.68 -12.46 -22.20
CA PHE A 71 28.82 -11.63 -22.55
C PHE A 71 30.10 -12.12 -21.86
N VAL A 72 30.03 -12.44 -20.56
CA VAL A 72 31.16 -13.01 -19.82
C VAL A 72 31.59 -14.34 -20.43
N TRP A 73 30.65 -15.22 -20.74
CA TRP A 73 30.95 -16.52 -21.36
C TRP A 73 31.53 -16.39 -22.77
N GLY A 74 30.96 -15.51 -23.60
CA GLY A 74 31.47 -15.21 -24.93
C GLY A 74 32.88 -14.64 -24.86
N GLY A 75 33.12 -13.68 -23.96
CA GLY A 75 34.44 -13.09 -23.71
C GLY A 75 35.45 -14.12 -23.19
N PHE A 76 35.05 -14.96 -22.25
CA PHE A 76 35.88 -16.03 -21.70
C PHE A 76 36.35 -17.00 -22.78
N LEU A 77 35.45 -17.44 -23.68
CA LEU A 77 35.81 -18.32 -24.80
C LEU A 77 36.79 -17.67 -25.79
N ILE A 78 36.69 -16.35 -26.01
CA ILE A 78 37.62 -15.62 -26.86
C ILE A 78 39.01 -15.58 -26.20
N LEU A 79 39.08 -15.24 -24.90
CA LEU A 79 40.35 -15.12 -24.17
C LEU A 79 41.05 -16.47 -23.98
N MET A 80 40.31 -17.52 -23.63
CA MET A 80 40.82 -18.88 -23.45
C MET A 80 41.09 -19.61 -24.78
N GLY A 81 40.68 -19.03 -25.91
CA GLY A 81 40.80 -19.67 -27.22
C GLY A 81 42.25 -19.89 -27.66
N GLY A 82 43.19 -19.03 -27.27
CA GLY A 82 44.60 -19.16 -27.64
C GLY A 82 44.79 -19.38 -29.14
N ALA A 83 45.46 -20.47 -29.52
CA ALA A 83 45.66 -20.87 -30.92
C ALA A 83 44.50 -21.69 -31.52
N ASN A 84 43.38 -21.89 -30.81
CA ASN A 84 42.21 -22.60 -31.29
C ASN A 84 41.19 -21.64 -31.94
N PRO A 85 41.16 -21.53 -33.28
CA PRO A 85 40.25 -20.61 -33.98
C PRO A 85 38.77 -20.97 -33.79
N GLY A 86 38.46 -22.24 -33.48
CA GLY A 86 37.09 -22.69 -33.23
C GLY A 86 36.49 -22.09 -31.96
N LEU A 87 37.28 -21.98 -30.89
CA LEU A 87 36.84 -21.38 -29.63
C LEU A 87 36.62 -19.87 -29.76
N ILE A 88 37.55 -19.18 -30.44
CA ILE A 88 37.45 -17.74 -30.71
C ILE A 88 36.20 -17.44 -31.56
N SER A 89 35.97 -18.21 -32.63
CA SER A 89 34.80 -18.05 -33.49
C SER A 89 33.50 -18.26 -32.73
N LYS A 90 33.43 -19.30 -31.89
CA LYS A 90 32.26 -19.58 -31.05
C LYS A 90 31.99 -18.47 -30.04
N GLY A 91 33.01 -18.00 -29.33
CA GLY A 91 32.89 -16.89 -28.39
C GLY A 91 32.42 -15.60 -29.06
N ARG A 92 32.98 -15.27 -30.24
CA ARG A 92 32.55 -14.11 -31.05
C ARG A 92 31.10 -14.22 -31.50
N SER A 93 30.65 -15.41 -31.91
CA SER A 93 29.26 -15.64 -32.28
C SER A 93 28.31 -15.43 -31.09
N ILE A 94 28.63 -15.97 -29.91
CA ILE A 94 27.83 -15.77 -28.70
C ILE A 94 27.77 -14.29 -28.34
N PHE A 95 28.91 -13.60 -28.36
CA PHE A 95 29.01 -12.18 -28.02
C PHE A 95 28.13 -11.32 -28.93
N TRP A 96 28.25 -11.47 -30.25
CA TRP A 96 27.47 -10.68 -31.21
C TRP A 96 25.99 -11.06 -31.23
N ASN A 97 25.65 -12.34 -31.11
CA ASN A 97 24.26 -12.77 -31.02
C ASN A 97 23.58 -12.20 -29.77
N THR A 98 24.31 -12.13 -28.65
CA THR A 98 23.81 -11.51 -27.41
C THR A 98 23.61 -10.01 -27.60
N ALA A 99 24.58 -9.30 -28.20
CA ALA A 99 24.47 -7.87 -28.49
C ALA A 99 23.27 -7.55 -29.39
N ILE A 100 23.07 -8.33 -30.45
CA ILE A 100 21.92 -8.17 -31.36
C ILE A 100 20.61 -8.43 -30.61
N GLY A 101 20.54 -9.47 -29.76
CA GLY A 101 19.35 -9.75 -28.95
C GLY A 101 18.98 -8.60 -28.03
N VAL A 102 19.97 -8.04 -27.30
CA VAL A 102 19.76 -6.87 -26.43
C VAL A 102 19.31 -5.65 -27.25
N ALA A 103 19.93 -5.41 -28.40
CA ALA A 103 19.56 -4.31 -29.29
C ALA A 103 18.10 -4.42 -29.78
N ILE A 104 17.64 -5.62 -30.14
CA ILE A 104 16.25 -5.85 -30.57
C ILE A 104 15.25 -5.56 -29.45
N ILE A 105 15.54 -6.00 -28.21
CA ILE A 105 14.66 -5.76 -27.05
C ILE A 105 14.54 -4.27 -26.76
N LEU A 106 15.68 -3.56 -26.72
CA LEU A 106 15.71 -2.12 -26.47
C LEU A 106 15.05 -1.33 -27.62
N ALA A 107 15.29 -1.74 -28.87
CA ALA A 107 14.64 -1.14 -30.04
C ALA A 107 13.12 -1.33 -30.01
N SER A 108 12.64 -2.50 -29.58
CA SER A 108 11.20 -2.76 -29.46
C SER A 108 10.53 -1.81 -28.45
N TRP A 109 11.17 -1.58 -27.30
CA TRP A 109 10.69 -0.61 -26.32
C TRP A 109 10.74 0.82 -26.87
N LEU A 110 11.84 1.20 -27.52
CA LEU A 110 12.02 2.54 -28.10
C LEU A 110 10.99 2.84 -29.19
N ILE A 111 10.80 1.92 -30.15
CA ILE A 111 9.86 2.07 -31.26
C ILE A 111 8.43 2.19 -30.72
N THR A 112 8.03 1.32 -29.79
CA THR A 112 6.71 1.37 -29.15
C THR A 112 6.49 2.70 -28.45
N ASN A 113 7.50 3.17 -27.70
CA ASN A 113 7.46 4.45 -27.03
C ASN A 113 7.33 5.63 -28.00
N THR A 114 8.07 5.62 -29.11
CA THR A 114 7.96 6.64 -30.14
C THR A 114 6.58 6.66 -30.77
N ILE A 115 6.04 5.52 -31.18
CA ILE A 115 4.72 5.43 -31.82
C ILE A 115 3.62 5.95 -30.88
N ILE A 116 3.60 5.49 -29.63
CA ILE A 116 2.57 5.90 -28.67
C ILE A 116 2.64 7.42 -28.42
N ARG A 117 3.83 7.96 -28.23
CA ARG A 117 4.03 9.40 -28.00
C ARG A 117 3.78 10.25 -29.24
N SER A 118 3.88 9.70 -30.45
CA SER A 118 3.57 10.42 -31.69
C SER A 118 2.08 10.54 -31.96
N ILE A 119 1.24 9.68 -31.37
CA ILE A 119 -0.21 9.64 -31.61
C ILE A 119 -1.00 10.16 -30.41
N ALA A 120 -0.50 9.99 -29.19
CA ALA A 120 -1.16 10.49 -27.98
C ALA A 120 -0.93 12.01 -27.82
N GLU A 121 -1.95 12.74 -27.38
CA GLU A 121 -1.81 14.15 -26.96
C GLU A 121 -0.86 14.23 -25.75
N ASP A 122 -0.06 15.31 -25.67
CA ASP A 122 1.04 15.47 -24.70
C ASP A 122 0.64 15.26 -23.23
N ASN A 123 -0.64 15.46 -22.90
CA ASN A 123 -1.18 15.34 -21.55
C ASN A 123 -1.67 13.92 -21.19
N ILE A 124 -1.71 12.99 -22.14
CA ILE A 124 -2.38 11.69 -21.97
C ILE A 124 -1.39 10.56 -21.65
N ALA A 125 -0.15 10.62 -22.15
CA ALA A 125 0.76 9.48 -22.00
C ALA A 125 2.27 9.83 -22.01
N PRO A 126 2.76 10.74 -21.14
CA PRO A 126 4.21 10.99 -21.03
C PRO A 126 5.00 9.74 -20.59
N GLU A 127 4.38 8.88 -19.79
CA GLU A 127 4.94 7.59 -19.36
C GLU A 127 3.92 6.47 -19.56
N TRP A 128 3.60 6.14 -20.83
CA TRP A 128 2.57 5.13 -21.17
C TRP A 128 2.78 3.76 -20.51
N TRP A 129 4.02 3.43 -20.09
CA TRP A 129 4.35 2.19 -19.38
C TRP A 129 3.99 2.22 -17.88
N LYS A 130 3.48 3.35 -17.35
CA LYS A 130 2.93 3.51 -16.00
C LYS A 130 1.42 3.67 -16.10
N PHE A 131 0.72 2.55 -16.01
CA PHE A 131 -0.73 2.52 -16.11
C PHE A 131 -1.38 2.79 -14.76
N GLU A 132 -2.11 3.91 -14.64
CA GLU A 132 -3.09 4.13 -13.57
C GLU A 132 -4.45 3.61 -14.02
N CYS A 133 -4.76 2.37 -13.65
CA CYS A 133 -6.09 1.84 -13.94
C CYS A 133 -7.11 2.44 -12.98
N ARG A 134 -8.04 3.24 -13.52
CA ARG A 134 -9.18 3.79 -12.78
C ARG A 134 -10.37 2.89 -13.03
N VAL A 135 -10.65 1.98 -12.09
CA VAL A 135 -11.95 1.33 -12.08
C VAL A 135 -12.94 2.38 -11.59
N THR A 136 -13.87 2.81 -12.44
CA THR A 136 -15.07 3.50 -11.97
C THR A 136 -15.89 2.47 -11.22
N THR A 137 -15.59 2.27 -9.93
CA THR A 137 -16.37 1.40 -9.06
C THR A 137 -17.74 2.04 -8.90
N VAL A 138 -18.75 1.49 -9.59
CA VAL A 138 -20.12 1.58 -9.08
C VAL A 138 -20.04 0.98 -7.67
N SER A 139 -20.36 1.79 -6.67
CA SER A 139 -20.20 1.46 -5.25
C SER A 139 -20.88 0.14 -4.86
N GLN A 140 -20.15 -0.79 -4.22
CA GLN A 140 -20.41 -1.28 -2.85
C GLN A 140 -19.30 -2.26 -2.31
N PRO A 141 -19.15 -2.47 -0.98
CA PRO A 141 -17.95 -2.91 -0.20
C PRO A 141 -17.78 -4.46 -0.11
N PRO A 142 -16.69 -5.08 0.46
CA PRO A 142 -15.96 -4.73 1.71
C PRO A 142 -14.40 -4.80 1.75
N VAL A 143 -13.89 -3.99 2.70
CA VAL A 143 -12.59 -3.79 3.39
C VAL A 143 -11.46 -4.84 3.26
N PRO A 144 -10.16 -4.44 3.15
CA PRO A 144 -9.00 -5.28 3.48
C PRO A 144 -8.37 -4.97 4.86
N GLN A 145 -8.09 -6.04 5.60
CA GLN A 145 -7.37 -6.15 6.87
C GLN A 145 -5.83 -6.15 6.65
N PRO A 146 -4.97 -5.46 7.45
CA PRO A 146 -3.53 -5.36 7.21
C PRO A 146 -2.67 -5.95 8.35
N SER A 147 -1.44 -6.37 7.99
CA SER A 147 -0.51 -7.19 8.77
C SER A 147 0.34 -6.43 9.81
N GLU A 148 0.77 -7.18 10.83
CA GLU A 148 1.56 -6.89 12.06
C GLU A 148 3.00 -6.35 11.88
N GLY A 149 3.30 -5.51 10.88
CA GLY A 149 4.63 -4.92 10.72
C GLY A 149 4.85 -3.69 11.62
N PRO A 150 6.01 -3.53 12.30
CA PRO A 150 6.30 -2.30 13.05
C PRO A 150 6.30 -1.09 12.10
N LEU A 151 5.58 -0.04 12.49
CA LEU A 151 5.42 1.18 11.69
C LEU A 151 6.77 1.79 11.31
N PRO A 152 6.98 2.22 10.04
CA PRO A 152 8.15 2.99 9.67
C PRO A 152 8.15 4.35 10.39
N SER A 153 9.32 4.83 10.82
CA SER A 153 9.50 5.97 11.76
C SER A 153 9.10 7.37 11.23
N GLY A 154 8.30 7.43 10.16
CA GLY A 154 7.72 8.66 9.59
C GLY A 154 6.21 8.56 9.33
N ALA A 155 5.56 7.43 9.64
CA ALA A 155 4.10 7.26 9.53
C ALA A 155 3.31 8.05 10.58
N CYS A 156 4.00 8.54 11.61
CA CYS A 156 3.46 9.27 12.76
C CYS A 156 3.08 10.75 12.44
N ASN A 157 3.58 11.34 11.34
CA ASN A 157 3.33 12.74 10.94
C ASN A 157 2.42 12.84 9.70
N GLN A 158 1.39 12.00 9.61
CA GLN A 158 0.50 12.01 8.45
C GLN A 158 -0.78 12.80 8.74
N SER A 159 -0.86 14.02 8.20
CA SER A 159 -2.12 14.74 8.05
C SER A 159 -2.89 14.11 6.88
N PHE A 160 -3.97 13.41 7.19
CA PHE A 160 -4.88 12.93 6.15
C PHE A 160 -5.81 14.08 5.74
N SER A 161 -6.08 14.21 4.45
CA SER A 161 -6.93 15.28 3.93
C SER A 161 -8.39 14.83 4.00
N LEU A 162 -9.18 15.45 4.88
CA LEU A 162 -10.62 15.31 4.94
C LEU A 162 -11.35 16.62 4.70
N VAL A 163 -12.62 16.49 4.34
CA VAL A 163 -13.64 17.51 4.60
C VAL A 163 -13.94 17.49 6.10
N SER A 164 -13.60 18.55 6.82
CA SER A 164 -13.82 18.64 8.28
C SER A 164 -15.29 18.52 8.64
N SER A 165 -15.62 17.72 9.66
CA SER A 165 -16.98 17.68 10.20
C SER A 165 -17.41 19.05 10.75
N SER A 166 -18.71 19.33 10.64
CA SER A 166 -19.35 20.45 11.30
C SER A 166 -19.63 20.09 12.77
N GLY A 167 -19.41 21.05 13.67
CA GLY A 167 -19.69 20.87 15.08
C GLY A 167 -21.19 20.89 15.38
N CYS A 168 -21.56 20.39 16.55
CA CYS A 168 -22.93 20.43 17.02
C CYS A 168 -23.42 21.88 17.14
N SER A 169 -24.57 22.17 16.54
CA SER A 169 -25.34 23.39 16.85
C SER A 169 -26.34 23.07 17.97
N GLY A 170 -26.03 23.46 19.21
CA GLY A 170 -26.93 23.25 20.37
C GLY A 170 -27.09 21.78 20.79
N THR A 171 -28.32 21.34 21.10
CA THR A 171 -28.68 19.96 21.53
C THR A 171 -28.57 18.89 20.45
N ALA A 172 -28.00 19.21 19.28
CA ALA A 172 -27.91 18.33 18.13
C ALA A 172 -26.78 17.29 18.20
N CYS A 173 -26.03 17.20 19.30
CA CYS A 173 -25.06 16.12 19.45
C CYS A 173 -25.76 14.79 19.68
N VAL A 174 -25.14 13.72 19.18
CA VAL A 174 -25.62 12.36 19.36
C VAL A 174 -24.79 11.62 20.39
N ASP A 175 -25.46 10.76 21.17
CA ASP A 175 -24.81 9.85 22.11
C ASP A 175 -24.02 8.78 21.33
N ALA A 176 -22.71 8.78 21.56
CA ALA A 176 -21.73 7.90 20.97
C ALA A 176 -21.17 6.90 21.99
N SER A 177 -21.70 6.83 23.21
CA SER A 177 -21.10 6.04 24.31
C SER A 177 -21.01 4.54 24.03
N ASN A 178 -21.87 4.04 23.15
CA ASN A 178 -21.96 2.62 22.80
C ASN A 178 -21.16 2.23 21.54
N ILE A 179 -20.39 3.15 20.94
CA ILE A 179 -19.60 2.82 19.74
C ILE A 179 -18.37 1.96 20.05
N THR A 180 -17.93 1.91 21.31
CA THR A 180 -16.90 0.98 21.80
C THR A 180 -17.47 0.04 22.87
N PRO A 181 -17.04 -1.24 22.92
CA PRO A 181 -17.66 -2.28 23.75
C PRO A 181 -17.44 -2.14 25.27
N THR A 182 -16.46 -1.35 25.67
CA THR A 182 -16.21 -0.99 27.07
C THR A 182 -16.67 0.45 27.27
N HIS A 183 -17.66 0.66 28.14
CA HIS A 183 -18.18 1.98 28.53
C HIS A 183 -17.01 2.93 28.83
N GLY A 184 -16.70 3.80 27.88
CA GLY A 184 -15.39 4.44 27.82
C GLY A 184 -15.39 5.91 28.20
N CYS A 185 -16.55 6.53 28.26
CA CYS A 185 -16.66 7.98 28.34
C CYS A 185 -16.36 8.46 29.75
N GLU A 186 -15.13 8.94 29.96
CA GLU A 186 -14.71 9.62 31.18
C GLU A 186 -15.20 11.09 31.19
N SER A 187 -15.72 11.59 30.07
CA SER A 187 -16.34 12.91 29.92
C SER A 187 -17.86 12.88 30.13
N HIS A 188 -18.43 14.04 30.51
CA HIS A 188 -19.88 14.33 30.49
C HIS A 188 -20.74 13.24 31.18
N ASP A 189 -20.45 12.98 32.45
CA ASP A 189 -21.20 12.05 33.32
C ASP A 189 -21.36 10.63 32.77
N GLY A 190 -20.37 10.15 32.01
CA GLY A 190 -20.39 8.81 31.43
C GLY A 190 -20.95 8.76 30.01
N VAL A 191 -21.28 9.91 29.41
CA VAL A 191 -21.87 10.03 28.08
C VAL A 191 -20.89 10.68 27.11
N CYS A 192 -20.64 10.06 25.97
CA CYS A 192 -19.89 10.70 24.89
C CYS A 192 -20.83 11.36 23.88
N LEU A 193 -20.60 12.64 23.60
CA LEU A 193 -21.37 13.42 22.64
C LEU A 193 -20.49 13.85 21.46
N LEU A 194 -20.93 13.50 20.26
CA LEU A 194 -20.31 13.90 19.00
C LEU A 194 -21.33 14.58 18.08
N SER A 195 -20.87 15.36 17.10
CA SER A 195 -21.75 15.78 16.02
C SER A 195 -22.21 14.57 15.20
N GLN A 196 -23.32 14.69 14.46
CA GLN A 196 -23.83 13.60 13.63
C GLN A 196 -22.76 13.09 12.65
N GLU A 197 -22.09 14.01 11.96
CA GLU A 197 -21.04 13.71 10.99
C GLU A 197 -19.82 13.05 11.66
N ALA A 198 -19.38 13.59 12.80
CA ALA A 198 -18.27 13.02 13.57
C ALA A 198 -18.61 11.63 14.14
N SER A 199 -19.84 11.40 14.58
CA SER A 199 -20.30 10.10 15.07
C SER A 199 -20.28 9.03 13.99
N GLU A 200 -20.72 9.37 12.77
CA GLU A 200 -20.65 8.45 11.63
C GLU A 200 -19.22 8.13 11.22
N GLN A 201 -18.33 9.13 11.24
CA GLN A 201 -16.91 8.90 10.96
C GLN A 201 -16.24 8.07 12.06
N ALA A 202 -16.53 8.33 13.34
CA ALA A 202 -16.02 7.56 14.46
C ALA A 202 -16.43 6.08 14.38
N LYS A 203 -17.69 5.80 13.98
CA LYS A 203 -18.17 4.43 13.73
C LYS A 203 -17.38 3.74 12.62
N LYS A 204 -17.13 4.44 11.50
CA LYS A 204 -16.32 3.89 10.38
C LYS A 204 -14.89 3.61 10.82
N PHE A 205 -14.30 4.52 11.58
CA PHE A 205 -12.96 4.39 12.13
C PHE A 205 -12.83 3.17 13.06
N ILE A 206 -13.72 3.04 14.05
CA ILE A 206 -13.71 1.92 15.00
C ILE A 206 -13.98 0.59 14.30
N ALA A 207 -14.93 0.55 13.36
CA ALA A 207 -15.21 -0.65 12.58
C ALA A 207 -13.98 -1.09 11.78
N SER A 208 -13.24 -0.14 11.18
CA SER A 208 -11.98 -0.44 10.53
C SER A 208 -10.98 -1.01 11.54
N PHE A 209 -10.72 -0.31 12.65
CA PHE A 209 -9.78 -0.75 13.69
C PHE A 209 -10.05 -2.18 14.17
N ASN A 210 -11.30 -2.52 14.49
CA ASN A 210 -11.68 -3.85 14.95
C ASN A 210 -11.45 -4.91 13.87
N SER A 211 -11.70 -4.58 12.60
CA SER A 211 -11.38 -5.45 11.47
C SER A 211 -9.87 -5.64 11.32
N LEU A 212 -9.05 -4.60 11.47
CA LEU A 212 -7.60 -4.68 11.32
C LEU A 212 -6.95 -5.47 12.47
N SER A 213 -7.40 -5.22 13.70
CA SER A 213 -6.84 -5.84 14.90
C SER A 213 -7.24 -7.31 15.06
N GLY A 214 -8.31 -7.76 14.40
CA GLY A 214 -8.81 -9.13 14.50
C GLY A 214 -9.13 -9.55 15.94
N GLY A 215 -9.52 -8.60 16.80
CA GLY A 215 -9.79 -8.82 18.22
C GLY A 215 -8.56 -8.83 19.14
N LYS A 216 -7.34 -8.65 18.61
CA LYS A 216 -6.10 -8.60 19.40
C LYS A 216 -5.94 -7.31 20.21
N CYS A 217 -6.59 -6.23 19.75
CA CYS A 217 -6.53 -4.91 20.35
C CYS A 217 -7.93 -4.35 20.54
N THR A 218 -8.12 -3.59 21.62
CA THR A 218 -9.37 -2.89 21.93
C THR A 218 -9.14 -1.39 21.88
N LEU A 219 -10.06 -0.68 21.25
CA LEU A 219 -10.13 0.77 21.28
C LEU A 219 -11.25 1.19 22.23
N ARG A 220 -10.93 2.08 23.17
CA ARG A 220 -11.90 2.65 24.12
C ARG A 220 -12.05 4.13 23.85
N LEU A 221 -13.27 4.60 23.63
CA LEU A 221 -13.57 6.02 23.50
C LEU A 221 -13.46 6.68 24.87
N SER A 222 -12.49 7.57 25.11
CA SER A 222 -12.20 8.14 26.44
C SER A 222 -12.95 9.44 26.71
N SER A 223 -12.89 10.39 25.79
CA SER A 223 -13.50 11.70 25.97
C SER A 223 -13.98 12.28 24.65
N THR A 224 -15.05 13.06 24.72
CA THR A 224 -15.63 13.82 23.60
C THR A 224 -15.96 15.21 24.13
N ILE A 225 -17.10 15.83 23.82
CA ILE A 225 -17.45 17.11 24.45
C ILE A 225 -17.35 16.98 25.97
N GLN A 226 -16.51 17.81 26.57
CA GLN A 226 -16.32 17.85 28.00
C GLN A 226 -17.32 18.86 28.57
N GLY A 227 -17.91 18.54 29.73
CA GLY A 227 -18.70 19.51 30.48
C GLY A 227 -17.89 20.78 30.76
N GLY A 228 -18.57 21.89 31.09
CA GLY A 228 -17.97 23.22 31.24
C GLY A 228 -16.96 23.36 32.39
N SER A 229 -15.77 22.77 32.21
CA SER A 229 -14.55 22.84 33.02
C SER A 229 -13.53 21.73 32.68
N GLY A 230 -13.76 20.93 31.62
CA GLY A 230 -12.82 19.90 31.20
C GLY A 230 -11.43 20.45 30.81
N PRO A 231 -10.34 19.66 31.01
CA PRO A 231 -8.97 20.14 30.85
C PRO A 231 -8.55 20.40 29.39
N SER A 232 -9.35 20.02 28.39
CA SER A 232 -8.94 20.17 26.98
C SER A 232 -8.96 21.62 26.51
N ILE A 233 -7.83 22.09 25.98
CA ILE A 233 -7.71 23.42 25.35
C ILE A 233 -8.38 23.48 23.97
N SER A 234 -8.59 22.34 23.33
CA SER A 234 -9.14 22.23 21.98
C SER A 234 -10.58 22.77 21.92
N GLN A 235 -10.91 23.43 20.80
CA GLN A 235 -12.26 23.99 20.61
C GLN A 235 -13.32 22.92 20.36
N CYS A 236 -12.91 21.70 19.99
CA CYS A 236 -13.81 20.62 19.64
C CYS A 236 -14.34 19.87 20.87
N HIS A 237 -13.57 19.84 21.96
CA HIS A 237 -14.04 19.33 23.25
C HIS A 237 -14.91 20.34 24.01
N LYS A 238 -14.96 21.61 23.59
CA LYS A 238 -15.77 22.66 24.24
C LYS A 238 -17.19 22.66 23.68
N PRO A 239 -18.24 22.77 24.52
CA PRO A 239 -19.62 22.92 24.05
C PRO A 239 -19.89 24.33 23.49
N GLY A 240 -20.85 24.44 22.57
CA GLY A 240 -21.37 25.73 22.08
C GLY A 240 -20.57 26.42 20.98
N THR A 241 -19.61 25.74 20.34
CA THR A 241 -18.82 26.26 19.21
C THR A 241 -19.19 25.53 17.92
N SER A 242 -18.85 26.10 16.76
CA SER A 242 -19.00 25.43 15.46
C SER A 242 -18.07 24.22 15.27
N LYS A 243 -17.25 23.90 16.28
CA LYS A 243 -16.35 22.75 16.34
C LYS A 243 -16.72 21.76 17.44
N SER A 244 -17.71 22.06 18.27
CA SER A 244 -18.13 21.17 19.36
C SER A 244 -18.45 19.76 18.85
N GLY A 245 -17.80 18.75 19.42
CA GLY A 245 -18.05 17.36 19.09
C GLY A 245 -17.52 16.91 17.73
N THR A 246 -16.60 17.65 17.10
CA THR A 246 -15.89 17.23 15.89
C THR A 246 -14.66 16.37 16.18
N CYS A 247 -14.43 15.99 17.44
CA CYS A 247 -13.25 15.24 17.85
C CYS A 247 -13.55 14.30 19.01
N ALA A 248 -12.67 13.32 19.19
CA ALA A 248 -12.71 12.36 20.27
C ALA A 248 -11.31 11.93 20.67
N ASP A 249 -11.18 11.54 21.94
CA ASP A 249 -9.98 10.95 22.48
C ASP A 249 -10.17 9.44 22.70
N PHE A 250 -9.14 8.65 22.44
CA PHE A 250 -9.21 7.19 22.55
C PHE A 250 -8.07 6.58 23.38
N ASN A 251 -8.32 5.47 24.07
CA ASN A 251 -7.27 4.62 24.65
C ASN A 251 -7.11 3.34 23.83
N LEU A 252 -5.86 2.91 23.64
CA LEU A 252 -5.49 1.62 23.07
C LEU A 252 -5.18 0.61 24.16
N LEU A 253 -5.74 -0.60 24.04
CA LEU A 253 -5.51 -1.73 24.94
C LEU A 253 -5.07 -2.97 24.12
N PRO A 254 -4.18 -3.84 24.65
CA PRO A 254 -3.59 -3.78 25.99
C PRO A 254 -2.48 -2.73 26.16
N ASP A 255 -1.77 -2.36 25.10
CA ASP A 255 -0.76 -1.30 25.13
C ASP A 255 -0.63 -0.59 23.77
N HIS A 256 -0.10 0.64 23.80
CA HIS A 256 0.07 1.45 22.59
C HIS A 256 1.07 0.85 21.58
N ASN A 257 2.14 0.21 22.04
CA ASN A 257 3.21 -0.24 21.15
C ASN A 257 2.76 -1.41 20.26
N SER A 258 1.96 -2.32 20.80
CA SER A 258 1.41 -3.46 20.06
C SER A 258 0.24 -3.08 19.14
N CYS A 259 -0.57 -2.09 19.54
CA CYS A 259 -1.86 -1.81 18.89
C CYS A 259 -1.89 -0.54 18.02
N SER A 260 -0.93 0.37 18.17
CA SER A 260 -0.90 1.63 17.43
C SER A 260 -0.88 1.43 15.91
N GLN A 261 -0.27 0.35 15.42
CA GLN A 261 -0.26 0.02 13.99
C GLN A 261 -1.66 -0.10 13.37
N TYR A 262 -2.58 -0.75 14.08
CA TYR A 262 -3.96 -0.90 13.63
C TYR A 262 -4.71 0.42 13.71
N PHE A 263 -4.41 1.24 14.72
CA PHE A 263 -4.99 2.57 14.87
C PHE A 263 -4.64 3.48 13.69
N TYR A 264 -3.35 3.57 13.33
CA TYR A 264 -2.90 4.39 12.21
C TYR A 264 -3.45 3.90 10.86
N GLN A 265 -3.49 2.59 10.65
CA GLN A 265 -4.07 2.01 9.44
C GLN A 265 -5.58 2.24 9.37
N ALA A 266 -6.28 2.14 10.50
CA ALA A 266 -7.71 2.41 10.59
C ALA A 266 -7.99 3.87 10.23
N ALA A 267 -7.22 4.82 10.80
CA ALA A 267 -7.36 6.24 10.50
C ALA A 267 -7.14 6.54 9.02
N ARG A 268 -6.12 5.93 8.40
CA ARG A 268 -5.87 6.05 6.96
C ARG A 268 -7.02 5.51 6.12
N SER A 269 -7.59 4.37 6.50
CA SER A 269 -8.66 3.69 5.73
C SER A 269 -10.05 4.31 5.91
N SER A 270 -10.35 4.85 7.10
CA SER A 270 -11.60 5.58 7.36
C SER A 270 -11.54 7.01 6.87
N GLY A 271 -10.35 7.46 6.46
CA GLY A 271 -10.04 8.87 6.25
C GLY A 271 -10.34 9.66 7.51
N ALA A 272 -9.91 9.27 8.71
CA ALA A 272 -10.00 10.15 9.88
C ALA A 272 -8.69 10.95 9.98
N VAL A 273 -8.75 12.26 10.24
CA VAL A 273 -7.52 13.07 10.38
C VAL A 273 -7.00 12.92 11.80
N VAL A 274 -5.82 12.30 11.92
CA VAL A 274 -5.09 12.29 13.18
C VAL A 274 -4.21 13.54 13.21
N SER A 275 -4.72 14.64 13.77
CA SER A 275 -3.87 15.77 14.11
C SER A 275 -3.24 15.49 15.48
N PHE A 276 -2.03 14.93 15.50
CA PHE A 276 -1.17 14.99 16.69
C PHE A 276 -0.54 16.38 16.75
N LEU A 277 -1.33 17.41 17.02
CA LEU A 277 -0.78 18.72 17.33
C LEU A 277 -1.48 19.24 18.58
N ASP A 278 -0.63 19.32 19.60
CA ASP A 278 -0.80 19.87 20.93
C ASP A 278 -1.61 19.02 21.93
N GLU A 279 -0.84 18.55 22.92
CA GLU A 279 -1.22 17.83 24.15
C GLU A 279 -1.44 16.31 24.08
N TYR A 280 -0.40 15.62 24.59
CA TYR A 280 -0.29 14.21 24.99
C TYR A 280 0.16 13.18 23.93
N VAL A 281 1.47 12.93 24.02
CA VAL A 281 2.30 11.83 23.48
C VAL A 281 3.05 12.10 22.16
N ALA A 282 4.39 12.12 22.26
CA ALA A 282 5.29 12.13 21.11
C ALA A 282 5.17 10.80 20.36
N ALA A 283 4.67 10.88 19.12
CA ALA A 283 4.03 9.81 18.37
C ALA A 283 4.83 8.51 18.12
N CYS A 284 6.07 8.35 18.57
CA CYS A 284 6.90 7.23 18.15
C CYS A 284 7.99 6.85 19.20
N LYS A 285 7.73 6.92 20.52
CA LYS A 285 8.62 6.32 21.55
C LYS A 285 7.89 5.84 22.84
N PRO A 286 8.41 4.78 23.51
CA PRO A 286 7.89 4.30 24.78
C PRO A 286 8.51 5.07 25.94
N ASN A 287 7.70 5.70 26.79
CA ASN A 287 7.56 5.33 28.20
C ASN A 287 6.83 6.40 29.03
N ASN A 288 6.04 5.86 29.95
CA ASN A 288 5.67 6.41 31.25
C ASN A 288 4.87 7.72 31.26
N ALA A 289 3.64 7.64 30.79
CA ALA A 289 2.56 8.38 31.41
C ALA A 289 1.32 7.48 31.45
N THR A 290 0.96 7.03 32.65
CA THR A 290 -0.41 6.66 32.97
C THR A 290 -1.30 7.85 32.61
N GLY A 291 -2.08 7.76 31.52
CA GLY A 291 -3.14 8.73 31.19
C GLY A 291 -3.14 9.41 29.80
N GLY A 292 -2.38 8.92 28.80
CA GLY A 292 -2.34 9.55 27.46
C GLY A 292 -3.41 9.03 26.49
N ASN A 293 -4.50 9.77 26.33
CA ASN A 293 -5.50 9.48 25.28
C ASN A 293 -4.97 9.95 23.90
N ILE A 294 -5.40 9.28 22.82
CA ILE A 294 -5.08 9.65 21.44
C ILE A 294 -6.20 10.53 20.89
N HIS A 295 -5.89 11.79 20.61
CA HIS A 295 -6.84 12.76 20.06
C HIS A 295 -7.06 12.58 18.55
N VAL A 296 -8.32 12.57 18.12
CA VAL A 296 -8.72 12.37 16.72
C VAL A 296 -9.73 13.45 16.31
N ASN A 297 -9.48 14.10 15.17
CA ASN A 297 -10.41 15.04 14.56
C ASN A 297 -11.14 14.36 13.38
N PHE A 298 -12.44 14.62 13.28
CA PHE A 298 -13.35 14.11 12.24
C PHE A 298 -13.78 15.25 11.29
#